data_AF-A0A8X7U167-F1
#
_entry.id   AF-A0A8X7U167-F1
#
_cell.length_a   1.000
_cell.length_b   1.000
_cell.length_c   1.000
_cell.angle_alpha   90.00
_cell.angle_beta   90.00
_cell.angle_gamma   90.00
#
_symmetry.space_group_name_H-M   'P 1'
#
loop_
_entity.id
_entity.type
_entity.pdbx_description
1 polymer ?
#
loop_
_entity_poly.entity_id
_entity_poly.type
_entity_poly.pdbx_seq_one_letter_code
_entity_poly.pdbx_strand_id
1 'polypeptide(L)'
;MGGGYVFGSARSGQTAMVALVLVVGSFFAGYIFGNNAPIYIPQASSSNSTSSSSPSPSGPSDFANRIELTYRRTPLVIPQRGVNVCPLEFNEYIPCHNVTYVQQLLPSLNLSRREELERHCPPLEQRLFCLVPPPKDYKVPIRWPTSRDYVWRSNVNHTHLAEVKGGQNWVHEQGELWWFPGGGTHFKHGAPEYIQRLGNMTTNETGDLRSAGVEQVLDVGCGVASFAAYLLPLGIQTMSFAPKDGHENQIQFALERGIGAMISAIATKQMPYPSSSFDMVHCSRCRVDWHENDGVLIKEVNRLLRPNGYFVYSAPPAYRKDKDFPLIWDKLVNLTTAMCWKLISRKVQTAIWVKQDDQACLMKNAELELITICDSKDVSKPSWKVPLRDCVDISENTPKASYPTSLRKIGISEDEFTLDTNFWREQVNRYWELMKVNRTEVRNVMDTNAFVGGFAAAMSSYPVWVMNVVPATLNDTLSGIYQRGLTGAYHDWCEPFSTYPRTYDLLHADKLLSHYQNHGEGCLLEDIMLEMDRIIRPQGFIIIRDEESIISKVQDLAPKFLWEVETRELQDKYKKAETVLFCRKKFWAIV
;
A
#
# COMPACT_ATOMS: atom_id res chain seq x y z
N MET A 1 4.87 -65.62 49.44
CA MET A 1 4.25 -64.66 48.51
C MET A 1 3.72 -63.54 49.40
N GLY A 2 4.49 -62.50 49.77
CA GLY A 2 5.17 -61.49 48.95
C GLY A 2 4.23 -60.27 48.87
N GLY A 3 4.50 -59.05 49.36
CA GLY A 3 5.68 -58.42 49.94
C GLY A 3 5.88 -57.03 49.33
N GLY A 4 5.69 -55.94 50.11
CA GLY A 4 6.14 -54.56 49.84
C GLY A 4 5.28 -53.74 48.85
N TYR A 5 5.06 -52.41 48.97
CA TYR A 5 5.65 -51.33 49.75
C TYR A 5 4.64 -50.16 49.84
N VAL A 6 4.61 -49.45 50.98
CA VAL A 6 3.97 -48.14 51.17
C VAL A 6 5.05 -47.14 51.59
N PHE A 7 5.21 -46.05 50.82
CA PHE A 7 5.78 -44.73 51.16
C PHE A 7 5.78 -43.93 49.83
N GLY A 8 5.44 -42.66 49.67
CA GLY A 8 4.91 -41.58 50.48
C GLY A 8 4.90 -40.33 49.57
N SER A 9 3.90 -39.46 49.66
CA SER A 9 3.92 -38.17 48.92
C SER A 9 3.18 -37.07 49.68
N ALA A 10 3.64 -36.79 50.90
CA ALA A 10 3.28 -35.56 51.61
C ALA A 10 4.35 -34.44 51.45
N ARG A 11 5.50 -34.75 50.81
CA ARG A 11 6.61 -33.80 50.61
C ARG A 11 6.53 -32.97 49.32
N SER A 12 5.72 -33.37 48.34
CA SER A 12 5.65 -32.71 47.02
C SER A 12 4.80 -31.42 47.04
N GLY A 13 3.74 -31.38 47.86
CA GLY A 13 2.88 -30.19 47.96
C GLY A 13 3.53 -29.01 48.69
N GLN A 14 4.35 -29.30 49.71
CA GLN A 14 5.07 -28.25 50.47
C GLN A 14 6.21 -27.64 49.66
N THR A 15 6.94 -28.43 48.86
CA THR A 15 7.98 -27.89 47.98
C THR A 15 7.41 -27.04 46.84
N ALA A 16 6.25 -27.42 46.28
CA ALA A 16 5.56 -26.63 45.27
C ALA A 16 5.05 -25.28 45.80
N MET A 17 4.50 -25.25 47.01
CA MET A 17 4.05 -24.00 47.66
C MET A 17 5.22 -23.08 48.04
N VAL A 18 6.34 -23.63 48.52
CA VAL A 18 7.55 -22.83 48.82
C VAL A 18 8.14 -22.27 47.52
N ALA A 19 8.16 -23.03 46.43
CA ALA A 19 8.61 -22.55 45.13
C ALA A 19 7.71 -21.42 44.59
N LEU A 20 6.38 -21.54 44.73
CA LEU A 20 5.45 -20.50 44.29
C LEU A 20 5.62 -19.21 45.11
N VAL A 21 5.79 -19.31 46.43
CA VAL A 21 6.03 -18.16 47.31
C VAL A 21 7.38 -17.51 47.02
N LEU A 22 8.42 -18.29 46.70
CA LEU A 22 9.72 -17.75 46.29
C LEU A 22 9.66 -17.06 44.92
N VAL A 23 8.90 -17.59 43.95
CA VAL A 23 8.75 -16.97 42.62
C VAL A 23 7.97 -15.66 42.73
N VAL A 24 6.87 -15.64 43.49
CA VAL A 24 6.09 -14.42 43.71
C VAL A 24 6.89 -13.40 44.53
N GLY A 25 7.60 -13.84 45.57
CA GLY A 25 8.49 -12.98 46.37
C GLY A 25 9.64 -12.38 45.54
N SER A 26 10.22 -13.15 44.61
CA SER A 26 11.28 -12.67 43.71
C SER A 26 10.75 -11.64 42.71
N PHE A 27 9.52 -11.82 42.23
CA PHE A 27 8.86 -10.87 41.31
C PHE A 27 8.55 -9.53 42.01
N PHE A 28 8.10 -9.57 43.26
CA PHE A 28 7.83 -8.35 44.04
C PHE A 28 9.11 -7.67 44.57
N ALA A 29 10.15 -8.42 44.92
CA ALA A 29 11.45 -7.83 45.28
C ALA A 29 12.13 -7.14 44.09
N GLY A 30 12.00 -7.69 42.87
CA GLY A 30 12.46 -7.05 41.64
C GLY A 30 11.72 -5.75 41.30
N TYR A 31 10.46 -5.63 41.73
CA TYR A 31 9.66 -4.41 41.56
C TYR A 31 9.96 -3.34 42.62
N ILE A 32 10.29 -3.73 43.86
CA ILE A 32 10.52 -2.81 44.99
C ILE A 32 11.97 -2.33 45.07
N PHE A 33 12.94 -3.13 44.61
CA PHE A 33 14.37 -2.78 44.62
C PHE A 33 14.99 -2.61 43.23
N GLY A 34 14.19 -2.75 42.16
CA GLY A 34 14.58 -2.42 40.80
C GLY A 34 14.65 -0.92 40.60
N ASN A 35 15.86 -0.36 40.61
CA ASN A 35 16.15 1.01 40.20
C ASN A 35 15.59 1.26 38.78
N ASN A 36 14.46 1.95 38.68
CA ASN A 36 13.95 2.47 37.42
C ASN A 36 14.75 3.72 37.03
N ALA A 37 15.92 3.51 36.46
CA ALA A 37 16.60 4.48 35.62
C ALA A 37 16.60 3.96 34.17
N PRO A 38 16.17 4.75 33.18
CA PRO A 38 16.14 4.32 31.79
C PRO A 38 17.57 4.09 31.26
N ILE A 39 17.83 2.88 30.79
CA ILE A 39 19.04 2.53 30.03
C ILE A 39 18.85 3.05 28.59
N TYR A 40 19.25 4.30 28.36
CA TYR A 40 19.88 4.76 27.12
C TYR A 40 20.45 6.17 27.36
N ILE A 41 21.74 6.26 27.67
CA ILE A 41 22.54 7.49 27.62
C ILE A 41 23.61 7.24 26.55
N PRO A 42 23.69 8.02 25.47
CA PRO A 42 24.88 8.00 24.63
C PRO A 42 26.02 8.58 25.46
N GLN A 43 26.97 7.73 25.87
CA GLN A 43 28.24 8.19 26.41
C GLN A 43 28.97 8.99 25.32
N ALA A 44 29.13 10.29 25.56
CA ALA A 44 30.17 11.08 24.92
C ALA A 44 31.51 10.54 25.41
N SER A 45 32.19 9.75 24.60
CA SER A 45 33.58 9.39 24.83
C SER A 45 34.46 10.59 24.47
N SER A 46 34.98 11.25 25.50
CA SER A 46 36.14 12.12 25.42
C SER A 46 37.37 11.31 25.01
N SER A 47 37.88 11.52 23.80
CA SER A 47 39.23 11.11 23.41
C SER A 47 40.02 12.35 22.99
N ASN A 48 41.15 12.56 23.67
CA ASN A 48 42.10 13.62 23.44
C ASN A 48 42.63 13.64 21.99
N SER A 49 42.68 14.87 21.47
CA SER A 49 43.50 15.41 20.38
C SER A 49 44.61 14.54 19.79
N THR A 50 44.49 14.29 18.48
CA THR A 50 45.59 14.48 17.51
C THR A 50 45.00 15.07 16.23
N SER A 51 45.67 16.12 15.74
CA SER A 51 45.26 17.03 14.69
C SER A 51 45.32 16.41 13.29
N SER A 52 44.20 16.42 12.56
CA SER A 52 44.19 16.49 11.10
C SER A 52 42.97 17.29 10.64
N SER A 53 43.22 18.49 10.14
CA SER A 53 42.27 19.46 9.61
C SER A 53 41.35 18.86 8.54
N SER A 54 40.06 18.79 8.84
CA SER A 54 38.98 18.59 7.87
C SER A 54 38.03 19.78 7.96
N PRO A 55 37.54 20.31 6.82
CA PRO A 55 36.83 21.59 6.79
C PRO A 55 35.45 21.47 7.42
N SER A 56 35.09 22.49 8.20
CA SER A 56 33.80 22.71 8.83
C SER A 56 32.64 22.60 7.81
N PRO A 57 31.43 22.16 8.21
CA PRO A 57 30.28 22.28 7.33
C PRO A 57 29.95 23.77 7.15
N SER A 58 29.99 24.19 5.90
CA SER A 58 29.48 25.45 5.36
C SER A 58 28.09 25.79 5.91
N GLY A 59 27.82 27.09 6.08
CA GLY A 59 26.54 27.65 6.52
C GLY A 59 25.31 27.22 5.71
N PRO A 60 24.11 27.76 6.01
CA PRO A 60 22.87 27.30 5.39
C PRO A 60 23.00 27.40 3.87
N SER A 61 22.88 26.26 3.18
CA SER A 61 22.87 26.24 1.72
C SER A 61 21.57 26.90 1.27
N ASP A 62 21.63 28.17 0.94
CA ASP A 62 20.47 28.91 0.45
C ASP A 62 20.08 28.31 -0.92
N PHE A 63 18.92 27.65 -1.00
CA PHE A 63 18.44 27.05 -2.24
C PHE A 63 17.97 28.17 -3.18
N ALA A 64 18.36 28.11 -4.46
CA ALA A 64 17.98 29.14 -5.44
C ALA A 64 16.47 29.16 -5.77
N ASN A 65 15.76 28.07 -5.46
CA ASN A 65 14.33 27.90 -5.66
C ASN A 65 13.56 28.91 -4.79
N ARG A 66 12.57 29.60 -5.36
CA ARG A 66 11.69 30.51 -4.63
C ARG A 66 10.42 29.80 -4.20
N ILE A 67 9.87 30.27 -3.09
CA ILE A 67 8.54 29.90 -2.62
C ILE A 67 7.55 30.74 -3.43
N GLU A 68 6.87 30.11 -4.37
CA GLU A 68 5.93 30.77 -5.27
C GLU A 68 4.99 29.72 -5.87
N LEU A 69 3.69 29.99 -5.86
CA LEU A 69 2.72 29.11 -6.49
C LEU A 69 2.79 29.26 -8.01
N THR A 70 3.17 28.19 -8.69
CA THR A 70 3.19 28.12 -10.16
C THR A 70 2.27 27.03 -10.67
N TYR A 71 1.71 27.28 -11.84
CA TYR A 71 0.82 26.36 -12.55
C TYR A 71 1.52 25.87 -13.80
N ARG A 72 1.08 24.71 -14.29
CA ARG A 72 1.51 24.17 -15.56
C ARG A 72 1.06 25.10 -16.68
N ARG A 73 1.99 25.41 -17.58
CA ARG A 73 1.79 26.30 -18.74
C ARG A 73 2.36 25.63 -19.98
N THR A 74 1.82 25.98 -21.14
CA THR A 74 2.30 25.50 -22.44
C THR A 74 2.81 26.69 -23.26
N PRO A 75 4.11 26.72 -23.65
CA PRO A 75 5.14 25.72 -23.40
C PRO A 75 5.61 25.71 -21.94
N LEU A 76 6.10 24.55 -21.48
CA LEU A 76 6.69 24.42 -20.15
C LEU A 76 8.06 25.10 -20.10
N VAL A 77 8.28 25.93 -19.09
CA VAL A 77 9.58 26.58 -18.85
C VAL A 77 9.98 26.43 -17.39
N ILE A 78 11.11 25.78 -17.15
CA ILE A 78 11.71 25.69 -15.81
C ILE A 78 12.70 26.86 -15.65
N PRO A 79 12.54 27.73 -14.63
CA PRO A 79 13.47 28.82 -14.38
C PRO A 79 14.92 28.34 -14.21
N GLN A 80 15.89 29.20 -14.52
CA GLN A 80 17.32 28.90 -14.29
C GLN A 80 17.63 28.60 -12.82
N ARG A 81 16.89 29.23 -11.91
CA ARG A 81 16.98 29.03 -10.46
C ARG A 81 16.31 27.75 -9.95
N GLY A 82 15.73 26.93 -10.82
CA GLY A 82 15.03 25.69 -10.47
C GLY A 82 13.50 25.80 -10.44
N VAL A 83 12.85 24.67 -10.22
CA VAL A 83 11.39 24.57 -10.06
C VAL A 83 10.99 25.27 -8.76
N ASN A 84 9.96 26.11 -8.79
CA ASN A 84 9.49 26.79 -7.58
C ASN A 84 9.04 25.79 -6.51
N VAL A 85 9.11 26.20 -5.24
CA VAL A 85 8.53 25.46 -4.12
C VAL A 85 7.12 26.00 -3.88
N CYS A 86 6.14 25.11 -3.74
CA CYS A 86 4.78 25.55 -3.40
C CYS A 86 4.76 26.16 -1.99
N PRO A 87 3.87 27.12 -1.71
CA PRO A 87 3.61 27.58 -0.35
C PRO A 87 3.28 26.43 0.63
N LEU A 88 3.57 26.63 1.93
CA LEU A 88 3.51 25.58 2.95
C LEU A 88 2.11 24.96 3.10
N GLU A 89 1.04 25.69 2.83
CA GLU A 89 -0.34 25.20 2.85
C GLU A 89 -0.60 24.06 1.82
N PHE A 90 0.26 23.92 0.81
CA PHE A 90 0.19 22.84 -0.17
C PHE A 90 0.99 21.58 0.23
N ASN A 91 1.50 21.49 1.46
CA ASN A 91 2.34 20.37 1.89
C ASN A 91 1.67 18.98 1.78
N GLU A 92 0.33 18.92 1.75
CA GLU A 92 -0.47 17.69 1.54
C GLU A 92 -1.24 17.70 0.21
N TYR A 93 -0.75 18.45 -0.78
CA TYR A 93 -1.40 18.55 -2.08
C TYR A 93 -1.38 17.20 -2.81
N ILE A 94 -2.57 16.71 -3.14
CA ILE A 94 -2.81 15.48 -3.91
C ILE A 94 -3.66 15.90 -5.11
N PRO A 95 -3.07 16.07 -6.30
CA PRO A 95 -3.73 16.77 -7.40
C PRO A 95 -5.11 16.21 -7.75
N CYS A 96 -5.21 14.88 -7.89
CA CYS A 96 -6.44 14.23 -8.32
C CYS A 96 -7.42 13.87 -7.20
N HIS A 97 -7.10 14.27 -5.96
CA HIS A 97 -7.96 14.15 -4.79
C HIS A 97 -8.03 15.52 -4.07
N ASN A 98 -7.98 16.60 -4.86
CA ASN A 98 -8.03 17.95 -4.34
C ASN A 98 -9.48 18.29 -3.97
N VAL A 99 -9.74 18.52 -2.68
CA VAL A 99 -11.08 18.75 -2.14
C VAL A 99 -11.75 19.96 -2.81
N THR A 100 -11.02 21.07 -2.97
CA THR A 100 -11.53 22.29 -3.60
C THR A 100 -11.94 22.05 -5.05
N TYR A 101 -11.14 21.31 -5.82
CA TYR A 101 -11.46 20.97 -7.20
C TYR A 101 -12.67 20.02 -7.28
N VAL A 102 -12.72 18.99 -6.44
CA VAL A 102 -13.88 18.07 -6.38
C VAL A 102 -15.16 18.84 -6.01
N GLN A 103 -15.08 19.81 -5.09
CA GLN A 103 -16.21 20.68 -4.74
C GLN A 103 -16.76 21.45 -5.94
N GLN A 104 -15.90 21.92 -6.84
CA GLN A 104 -16.31 22.59 -8.07
C GLN A 104 -17.02 21.64 -9.04
N LEU A 105 -16.66 20.35 -9.01
CA LEU A 105 -17.27 19.32 -9.86
C LEU A 105 -18.59 18.78 -9.33
N LEU A 106 -18.91 18.96 -8.03
CA LEU A 106 -20.13 18.40 -7.40
C LEU A 106 -21.42 18.56 -8.23
N PRO A 107 -21.71 19.70 -8.89
CA PRO A 107 -22.91 19.85 -9.70
C PRO A 107 -23.00 18.90 -10.90
N SER A 108 -21.86 18.38 -11.37
CA SER A 108 -21.75 17.45 -12.50
C SER A 108 -21.57 15.98 -12.10
N LEU A 109 -21.31 15.70 -10.82
CA LEU A 109 -21.03 14.36 -10.32
C LEU A 109 -22.31 13.67 -9.83
N ASN A 110 -22.38 12.36 -10.01
CA ASN A 110 -23.46 11.55 -9.47
C ASN A 110 -23.21 11.17 -8.01
N LEU A 111 -23.68 12.03 -7.09
CA LEU A 111 -23.51 11.84 -5.65
C LEU A 111 -24.22 10.58 -5.11
N SER A 112 -25.27 10.10 -5.78
CA SER A 112 -25.92 8.84 -5.39
C SER A 112 -25.02 7.63 -5.63
N ARG A 113 -24.05 7.76 -6.56
CA ARG A 113 -23.04 6.76 -6.87
C ARG A 113 -21.69 7.03 -6.21
N ARG A 114 -21.61 8.05 -5.35
CA ARG A 114 -20.39 8.43 -4.61
C ARG A 114 -19.23 8.85 -5.53
N GLU A 115 -19.54 9.40 -6.71
CA GLU A 115 -18.52 9.85 -7.66
C GLU A 115 -17.59 10.91 -7.07
N GLU A 116 -18.02 11.68 -6.07
CA GLU A 116 -17.19 12.66 -5.37
C GLU A 116 -16.01 12.04 -4.60
N LEU A 117 -16.06 10.73 -4.30
CA LEU A 117 -14.96 10.02 -3.66
C LEU A 117 -13.93 9.50 -4.66
N GLU A 118 -14.25 9.50 -5.96
CA GLU A 118 -13.33 9.07 -6.99
C GLU A 118 -12.21 10.08 -7.24
N ARG A 119 -11.20 9.60 -7.94
CA ARG A 119 -10.12 10.42 -8.47
C ARG A 119 -10.65 11.38 -9.55
N HIS A 120 -10.42 12.67 -9.35
CA HIS A 120 -10.71 13.74 -10.31
C HIS A 120 -9.49 14.64 -10.50
N CYS A 121 -8.79 14.49 -11.62
CA CYS A 121 -7.61 15.30 -11.92
C CYS A 121 -8.00 16.66 -12.53
N PRO A 122 -7.40 17.78 -12.06
CA PRO A 122 -7.54 19.07 -12.71
C PRO A 122 -7.07 19.04 -14.17
N PRO A 123 -7.67 19.86 -15.05
CA PRO A 123 -7.15 20.08 -16.39
C PRO A 123 -5.73 20.65 -16.31
N LEU A 124 -4.93 20.44 -17.36
CA LEU A 124 -3.49 20.73 -17.36
C LEU A 124 -3.17 22.11 -16.76
N GLU A 125 -3.89 23.16 -17.18
CA GLU A 125 -3.54 24.55 -16.84
C GLU A 125 -3.91 24.93 -15.41
N GLN A 126 -4.68 24.08 -14.73
CA GLN A 126 -5.00 24.21 -13.30
C GLN A 126 -4.08 23.34 -12.43
N ARG A 127 -3.25 22.48 -13.02
CA ARG A 127 -2.29 21.66 -12.28
C ARG A 127 -1.15 22.54 -11.78
N LEU A 128 -0.80 22.39 -10.51
CA LEU A 128 0.39 23.04 -9.95
C LEU A 128 1.67 22.48 -10.58
N PHE A 129 2.63 23.37 -10.80
CA PHE A 129 3.98 23.05 -11.24
C PHE A 129 5.00 23.65 -10.28
N CYS A 130 5.01 23.14 -9.04
CA CYS A 130 5.93 23.51 -7.98
C CYS A 130 6.20 22.31 -7.06
N LEU A 131 7.37 22.26 -6.43
CA LEU A 131 7.79 21.21 -5.50
C LEU A 131 6.95 21.30 -4.22
N VAL A 132 6.33 20.20 -3.81
CA VAL A 132 5.49 20.17 -2.60
C VAL A 132 6.38 20.18 -1.35
N PRO A 133 6.28 21.20 -0.47
CA PRO A 133 7.14 21.29 0.70
C PRO A 133 6.82 20.22 1.75
N PRO A 134 7.80 19.74 2.52
CA PRO A 134 7.53 19.02 3.76
C PRO A 134 6.76 19.90 4.75
N PRO A 135 5.95 19.31 5.65
CA PRO A 135 5.29 20.06 6.72
C PRO A 135 6.33 20.68 7.67
N LYS A 136 5.88 21.64 8.47
CA LYS A 136 6.71 22.22 9.53
C LYS A 136 7.18 21.13 10.49
N ASP A 137 8.46 21.16 10.86
CA ASP A 137 9.09 20.19 11.77
C ASP A 137 9.06 18.74 11.26
N TYR A 138 8.97 18.53 9.94
CA TYR A 138 9.06 17.22 9.32
C TYR A 138 10.35 16.50 9.76
N LYS A 139 10.22 15.22 10.09
CA LYS A 139 11.32 14.34 10.50
C LYS A 139 11.47 13.21 9.50
N VAL A 140 12.68 12.67 9.38
CA VAL A 140 12.88 11.41 8.67
C VAL A 140 12.02 10.32 9.34
N PRO A 141 11.26 9.52 8.57
CA PRO A 141 10.37 8.51 9.13
C PRO A 141 11.08 7.52 10.05
N ILE A 142 10.35 7.03 11.05
CA ILE A 142 10.83 5.99 11.95
C ILE A 142 11.14 4.74 11.12
N ARG A 143 12.27 4.07 11.42
CA ARG A 143 12.70 2.90 10.65
C ARG A 143 11.84 1.68 10.96
N TRP A 144 11.66 0.83 9.96
CA TRP A 144 10.98 -0.46 10.12
C TRP A 144 11.78 -1.39 11.06
N PRO A 145 11.13 -2.21 11.93
CA PRO A 145 9.68 -2.42 12.08
C PRO A 145 8.98 -1.47 13.05
N THR A 146 9.71 -0.60 13.76
CA THR A 146 9.14 0.30 14.77
C THR A 146 8.08 1.23 14.18
N SER A 147 8.24 1.65 12.92
CA SER A 147 7.24 2.46 12.22
C SER A 147 5.86 1.83 12.09
N ARG A 148 5.75 0.49 12.18
CA ARG A 148 4.45 -0.19 12.20
C ARG A 148 3.54 0.38 13.29
N ASP A 149 4.10 0.71 14.45
CA ASP A 149 3.34 1.08 15.65
C ASP A 149 3.54 2.54 16.06
N TYR A 150 4.56 3.22 15.53
CA TYR A 150 4.91 4.59 15.90
C TYR A 150 5.21 5.46 14.69
N VAL A 151 4.64 6.66 14.66
CA VAL A 151 4.89 7.67 13.62
C VAL A 151 5.12 9.04 14.27
N TRP A 152 5.93 9.90 13.66
CA TRP A 152 6.08 11.29 14.12
C TRP A 152 4.80 12.09 13.94
N ARG A 153 4.36 12.82 14.97
CA ARG A 153 3.18 13.69 14.84
C ARG A 153 3.38 14.82 13.85
N SER A 154 4.59 15.37 13.76
CA SER A 154 4.91 16.44 12.81
C SER A 154 4.84 16.00 11.34
N ASN A 155 4.94 14.70 11.05
CA ASN A 155 4.84 14.18 9.68
C ASN A 155 3.39 14.02 9.20
N VAL A 156 2.44 13.85 10.15
CA VAL A 156 1.00 13.72 9.92
C VAL A 156 0.27 14.50 11.01
N ASN A 157 0.25 15.83 10.88
CA ASN A 157 -0.19 16.73 11.94
C ASN A 157 -1.72 16.92 11.95
N HIS A 158 -2.45 15.85 12.21
CA HIS A 158 -3.92 15.81 12.19
C HIS A 158 -4.49 15.15 13.44
N THR A 159 -4.90 15.96 14.41
CA THR A 159 -5.44 15.47 15.70
C THR A 159 -6.88 14.98 15.59
N HIS A 160 -7.64 15.45 14.59
CA HIS A 160 -9.06 15.16 14.42
C HIS A 160 -9.38 13.65 14.42
N LEU A 161 -8.54 12.84 13.75
CA LEU A 161 -8.74 11.38 13.73
C LEU A 161 -8.60 10.77 15.13
N ALA A 162 -7.62 11.20 15.92
CA ALA A 162 -7.41 10.73 17.28
C ALA A 162 -8.55 11.17 18.21
N GLU A 163 -9.06 12.39 18.04
CA GLU A 163 -10.21 12.91 18.80
C GLU A 163 -11.49 12.12 18.51
N VAL A 164 -11.81 11.88 17.23
CA VAL A 164 -13.07 11.24 16.83
C VAL A 164 -13.03 9.70 16.93
N LYS A 165 -11.84 9.09 16.83
CA LYS A 165 -11.66 7.62 16.86
C LYS A 165 -10.90 7.10 18.08
N GLY A 166 -10.55 7.96 19.05
CA GLY A 166 -9.81 7.57 20.25
C GLY A 166 -10.47 6.43 21.04
N GLY A 167 -11.81 6.40 21.11
CA GLY A 167 -12.57 5.31 21.76
C GLY A 167 -12.61 3.97 21.00
N GLN A 168 -11.96 3.88 19.84
CA GLN A 168 -11.86 2.67 19.03
C GLN A 168 -10.42 2.13 18.96
N ASN A 169 -9.48 2.77 19.65
CA ASN A 169 -8.05 2.44 19.68
C ASN A 169 -7.41 2.39 18.28
N TRP A 170 -7.78 3.31 17.40
CA TRP A 170 -7.15 3.39 16.08
C TRP A 170 -5.74 3.99 16.17
N VAL A 171 -5.63 5.09 16.91
CA VAL A 171 -4.42 5.88 17.08
C VAL A 171 -4.52 6.68 18.38
N HIS A 172 -3.39 6.87 19.07
CA HIS A 172 -3.29 7.66 20.29
C HIS A 172 -2.10 8.62 20.23
N GLU A 173 -2.23 9.77 20.88
CA GLU A 173 -1.10 10.67 21.10
C GLU A 173 -0.16 10.12 22.18
N GLN A 174 1.14 10.18 21.92
CA GLN A 174 2.18 9.80 22.87
C GLN A 174 3.40 10.71 22.71
N GLY A 175 3.42 11.83 23.42
CA GLY A 175 4.52 12.80 23.32
C GLY A 175 4.65 13.32 21.89
N GLU A 176 5.79 13.19 21.23
CA GLU A 176 5.97 13.59 19.82
C GLU A 176 5.49 12.53 18.79
N LEU A 177 4.90 11.44 19.26
CA LEU A 177 4.52 10.29 18.44
C LEU A 177 3.02 10.06 18.38
N TRP A 178 2.59 9.50 17.26
CA TRP A 178 1.35 8.74 17.12
C TRP A 178 1.64 7.28 17.44
N TRP A 179 0.83 6.66 18.29
CA TRP A 179 0.90 5.24 18.63
C TRP A 179 -0.31 4.48 18.07
N PHE A 180 -0.05 3.34 17.41
CA PHE A 180 -1.06 2.49 16.79
C PHE A 180 -1.13 1.14 17.52
N PRO A 181 -2.12 0.90 18.40
CA PRO A 181 -2.24 -0.34 19.16
C PRO A 181 -2.86 -1.49 18.36
N GLY A 182 -3.14 -1.27 17.07
CA GLY A 182 -3.77 -2.27 16.19
C GLY A 182 -5.28 -2.36 16.30
N GLY A 183 -5.95 -1.40 16.97
CA GLY A 183 -7.40 -1.37 17.08
C GLY A 183 -8.12 -0.96 15.79
N GLY A 184 -9.44 -1.15 15.81
CA GLY A 184 -10.36 -0.85 14.72
C GLY A 184 -11.80 -0.84 15.22
N THR A 185 -12.76 -0.33 14.42
CA THR A 185 -14.17 -0.20 14.85
C THR A 185 -14.76 -1.51 15.38
N HIS A 186 -14.42 -2.61 14.72
CA HIS A 186 -14.89 -3.97 15.04
C HIS A 186 -13.84 -4.85 15.74
N PHE A 187 -12.66 -4.31 16.03
CA PHE A 187 -11.60 -5.03 16.72
C PHE A 187 -10.85 -4.07 17.65
N LYS A 188 -11.60 -3.42 18.54
CA LYS A 188 -11.10 -2.37 19.44
C LYS A 188 -9.95 -2.83 20.36
N HIS A 189 -9.90 -4.13 20.66
CA HIS A 189 -8.87 -4.73 21.52
C HIS A 189 -7.66 -5.28 20.72
N GLY A 190 -7.62 -5.00 19.41
CA GLY A 190 -6.48 -5.34 18.54
C GLY A 190 -6.87 -6.28 17.39
N ALA A 191 -6.17 -6.10 16.27
CA ALA A 191 -6.30 -6.94 15.08
C ALA A 191 -5.95 -8.43 15.28
N PRO A 192 -5.03 -8.87 16.18
CA PRO A 192 -4.68 -10.28 16.32
C PRO A 192 -5.87 -11.21 16.62
N GLU A 193 -6.69 -10.88 17.61
CA GLU A 193 -7.87 -11.68 17.98
C GLU A 193 -8.89 -11.73 16.82
N TYR A 194 -9.04 -10.62 16.10
CA TYR A 194 -9.91 -10.56 14.94
C TYR A 194 -9.39 -11.44 13.79
N ILE A 195 -8.10 -11.37 13.46
CA ILE A 195 -7.46 -12.19 12.43
C ILE A 195 -7.57 -13.68 12.78
N GLN A 196 -7.30 -14.04 14.04
CA GLN A 196 -7.46 -15.41 14.52
C GLN A 196 -8.91 -15.90 14.37
N ARG A 197 -9.88 -15.07 14.74
CA ARG A 197 -11.30 -15.38 14.56
C ARG A 197 -11.67 -15.56 13.08
N LEU A 198 -11.16 -14.72 12.18
CA LEU A 198 -11.37 -14.89 10.74
C LEU A 198 -10.79 -16.23 10.25
N GLY A 199 -9.57 -16.58 10.68
CA GLY A 199 -8.96 -17.88 10.41
C GLY A 199 -9.88 -19.04 10.82
N ASN A 200 -10.30 -19.05 12.09
CA ASN A 200 -11.20 -20.08 12.62
C ASN A 200 -12.54 -20.14 11.88
N MET A 201 -13.11 -18.98 11.52
CA MET A 201 -14.38 -18.91 10.78
C MET A 201 -14.26 -19.48 9.36
N THR A 202 -13.12 -19.27 8.71
CA THR A 202 -12.86 -19.72 7.33
C THR A 202 -12.51 -21.20 7.28
N THR A 203 -11.75 -21.71 8.25
CA THR A 203 -11.24 -23.09 8.29
C THR A 203 -12.09 -24.05 9.11
N ASN A 204 -13.21 -23.57 9.67
CA ASN A 204 -14.00 -24.31 10.66
C ASN A 204 -13.14 -24.78 11.86
N GLU A 205 -12.36 -23.85 12.41
CA GLU A 205 -11.52 -24.00 13.62
C GLU A 205 -10.29 -24.93 13.44
N THR A 206 -9.96 -25.31 12.20
CA THR A 206 -8.81 -26.19 11.90
C THR A 206 -7.50 -25.45 11.62
N GLY A 207 -7.53 -24.13 11.43
CA GLY A 207 -6.32 -23.32 11.23
C GLY A 207 -6.57 -21.83 11.05
N ASP A 208 -5.54 -21.11 10.59
CA ASP A 208 -5.55 -19.67 10.35
C ASP A 208 -5.87 -19.29 8.88
N LEU A 209 -5.80 -18.00 8.56
CA LEU A 209 -6.01 -17.52 7.19
C LEU A 209 -5.00 -18.07 6.17
N ARG A 210 -3.74 -18.34 6.59
CA ARG A 210 -2.74 -18.94 5.70
C ARG A 210 -3.11 -20.36 5.33
N SER A 211 -3.54 -21.16 6.32
CA SER A 211 -4.02 -22.52 6.07
C SER A 211 -5.29 -22.56 5.21
N ALA A 212 -6.08 -21.47 5.19
CA ALA A 212 -7.21 -21.29 4.28
C ALA A 212 -6.81 -20.91 2.84
N GLY A 213 -5.52 -20.78 2.55
CA GLY A 213 -5.00 -20.42 1.23
C GLY A 213 -4.93 -18.90 0.97
N VAL A 214 -5.09 -18.06 1.99
CA VAL A 214 -5.06 -16.59 1.82
C VAL A 214 -3.62 -16.10 1.77
N GLU A 215 -3.24 -15.47 0.65
CA GLU A 215 -1.92 -14.88 0.47
C GLU A 215 -1.98 -13.40 0.12
N GLN A 216 -3.01 -13.00 -0.64
CA GLN A 216 -3.22 -11.63 -1.10
C GLN A 216 -4.61 -11.14 -0.71
N VAL A 217 -4.63 -10.02 0.02
CA VAL A 217 -5.85 -9.40 0.55
C VAL A 217 -6.05 -8.02 -0.04
N LEU A 218 -7.29 -7.71 -0.42
CA LEU A 218 -7.73 -6.34 -0.67
C LEU A 218 -8.50 -5.84 0.56
N ASP A 219 -7.98 -4.83 1.25
CA ASP A 219 -8.60 -4.26 2.46
C ASP A 219 -9.35 -2.96 2.12
N VAL A 220 -10.67 -3.07 2.00
CA VAL A 220 -11.58 -2.00 1.58
C VAL A 220 -11.97 -1.14 2.78
N GLY A 221 -11.76 0.17 2.67
CA GLY A 221 -12.04 1.11 3.77
C GLY A 221 -11.16 0.83 4.98
N CYS A 222 -9.87 0.61 4.75
CA CYS A 222 -8.90 0.06 5.70
C CYS A 222 -8.62 0.95 6.93
N GLY A 223 -9.05 2.21 6.93
CA GLY A 223 -8.70 3.17 7.97
C GLY A 223 -7.19 3.40 7.99
N VAL A 224 -6.58 3.28 9.17
CA VAL A 224 -5.12 3.36 9.35
C VAL A 224 -4.39 2.07 8.96
N ALA A 225 -5.07 1.10 8.33
CA ALA A 225 -4.55 -0.20 7.89
C ALA A 225 -4.04 -1.12 9.02
N SER A 226 -4.67 -1.07 10.20
CA SER A 226 -4.35 -1.98 11.32
C SER A 226 -4.54 -3.45 10.94
N PHE A 227 -5.55 -3.80 10.15
CA PHE A 227 -5.75 -5.18 9.71
C PHE A 227 -4.55 -5.66 8.87
N ALA A 228 -4.20 -4.92 7.82
CA ALA A 228 -3.03 -5.19 6.99
C ALA A 228 -1.71 -5.29 7.79
N ALA A 229 -1.48 -4.36 8.73
CA ALA A 229 -0.25 -4.34 9.54
C ALA A 229 -0.02 -5.62 10.36
N TYR A 230 -1.11 -6.25 10.83
CA TYR A 230 -1.06 -7.47 11.63
C TYR A 230 -1.22 -8.76 10.81
N LEU A 231 -1.45 -8.65 9.50
CA LEU A 231 -1.35 -9.75 8.55
C LEU A 231 0.10 -10.01 8.09
N LEU A 232 0.99 -9.00 8.18
CA LEU A 232 2.40 -9.12 7.77
C LEU A 232 3.15 -10.28 8.45
N PRO A 233 3.01 -10.54 9.78
CA PRO A 233 3.68 -11.67 10.41
C PRO A 233 3.22 -13.04 9.90
N LEU A 234 2.04 -13.12 9.28
CA LEU A 234 1.54 -14.33 8.62
C LEU A 234 2.07 -14.48 7.19
N GLY A 235 2.83 -13.51 6.67
CA GLY A 235 3.27 -13.50 5.27
C GLY A 235 2.15 -13.20 4.28
N ILE A 236 1.05 -12.58 4.74
CA ILE A 236 -0.08 -12.21 3.87
C ILE A 236 0.15 -10.78 3.36
N GLN A 237 0.22 -10.63 2.04
CA GLN A 237 0.33 -9.33 1.39
C GLN A 237 -1.04 -8.67 1.30
N THR A 238 -1.09 -7.37 1.60
CA THR A 238 -2.36 -6.63 1.60
C THR A 238 -2.21 -5.35 0.79
N MET A 239 -3.14 -5.12 -0.13
CA MET A 239 -3.37 -3.81 -0.72
C MET A 239 -4.52 -3.15 0.02
N SER A 240 -4.22 -2.08 0.76
CA SER A 240 -5.22 -1.36 1.55
C SER A 240 -5.70 -0.12 0.81
N PHE A 241 -6.98 0.19 0.82
CA PHE A 241 -7.43 1.46 0.27
C PHE A 241 -8.62 2.07 1.01
N ALA A 242 -8.70 3.39 0.93
CA ALA A 242 -9.81 4.18 1.39
C ALA A 242 -9.87 5.48 0.59
N PRO A 243 -11.06 6.08 0.45
CA PRO A 243 -11.19 7.39 -0.19
C PRO A 243 -10.54 8.47 0.67
N LYS A 244 -10.22 9.62 0.06
CA LYS A 244 -9.95 10.83 0.83
C LYS A 244 -11.28 11.41 1.28
N ASP A 245 -11.71 11.08 2.49
CA ASP A 245 -12.97 11.56 3.07
C ASP A 245 -12.73 12.58 4.20
N GLY A 246 -13.83 13.07 4.79
CA GLY A 246 -13.78 14.05 5.88
C GLY A 246 -13.17 13.55 7.20
N HIS A 247 -12.67 12.31 7.28
CA HIS A 247 -11.91 11.85 8.45
C HIS A 247 -10.40 12.09 8.31
N GLU A 248 -9.96 12.64 7.18
CA GLU A 248 -8.59 13.11 6.86
C GLU A 248 -7.44 12.13 7.18
N ASN A 249 -6.56 11.86 6.20
CA ASN A 249 -5.22 11.29 6.43
C ASN A 249 -5.10 9.85 6.96
N GLN A 250 -6.18 9.06 6.91
CA GLN A 250 -6.15 7.63 7.26
C GLN A 250 -5.11 6.84 6.44
N ILE A 251 -5.10 7.03 5.11
CA ILE A 251 -4.12 6.39 4.22
C ILE A 251 -2.71 6.95 4.41
N GLN A 252 -2.57 8.23 4.74
CA GLN A 252 -1.26 8.83 5.05
C GLN A 252 -0.64 8.15 6.27
N PHE A 253 -1.41 7.88 7.33
CA PHE A 253 -0.93 7.10 8.47
C PHE A 253 -0.48 5.70 8.08
N ALA A 254 -1.26 4.98 7.26
CA ALA A 254 -0.88 3.65 6.80
C ALA A 254 0.47 3.67 6.04
N LEU A 255 0.63 4.62 5.12
CA LEU A 255 1.86 4.80 4.33
C LEU A 255 3.05 5.22 5.22
N GLU A 256 2.84 6.12 6.17
CA GLU A 256 3.89 6.59 7.08
C GLU A 256 4.36 5.48 8.03
N ARG A 257 3.46 4.58 8.42
CA ARG A 257 3.77 3.35 9.17
C ARG A 257 4.51 2.28 8.35
N GLY A 258 4.64 2.49 7.04
CA GLY A 258 5.25 1.55 6.12
C GLY A 258 4.33 0.39 5.72
N ILE A 259 3.01 0.62 5.65
CA ILE A 259 2.00 -0.37 5.25
C ILE A 259 1.50 -0.04 3.84
N GLY A 260 1.40 -1.06 2.99
CA GLY A 260 0.93 -0.92 1.61
C GLY A 260 -0.50 -0.39 1.52
N ALA A 261 -0.65 0.81 0.95
CA ALA A 261 -1.93 1.48 0.83
C ALA A 261 -2.03 2.41 -0.38
N MET A 262 -3.25 2.74 -0.80
CA MET A 262 -3.55 3.65 -1.89
C MET A 262 -4.82 4.45 -1.59
N ILE A 263 -4.90 5.69 -2.09
CA ILE A 263 -6.16 6.44 -2.06
C ILE A 263 -7.02 5.94 -3.22
N SER A 264 -8.18 5.39 -2.90
CA SER A 264 -9.11 4.90 -3.91
C SER A 264 -10.53 4.79 -3.36
N ALA A 265 -11.51 4.79 -4.25
CA ALA A 265 -12.90 4.53 -3.95
C ALA A 265 -13.47 3.54 -4.97
N ILE A 266 -14.36 2.67 -4.52
CA ILE A 266 -15.15 1.81 -5.40
C ILE A 266 -16.51 2.47 -5.61
N ALA A 267 -16.74 3.04 -6.79
CA ALA A 267 -17.91 3.87 -7.08
C ALA A 267 -18.50 3.59 -8.47
N THR A 268 -17.98 4.20 -9.54
CA THR A 268 -18.46 4.01 -10.91
C THR A 268 -17.40 3.47 -11.87
N LYS A 269 -16.13 3.41 -11.45
CA LYS A 269 -15.03 2.79 -12.19
C LYS A 269 -14.55 1.47 -11.55
N GLN A 270 -14.06 0.56 -12.38
CA GLN A 270 -13.32 -0.62 -11.93
C GLN A 270 -12.09 -0.21 -11.13
N MET A 271 -11.74 -1.04 -10.15
CA MET A 271 -10.48 -0.90 -9.42
C MET A 271 -9.31 -1.21 -10.38
N PRO A 272 -8.15 -0.55 -10.20
CA PRO A 272 -7.01 -0.65 -11.11
C PRO A 272 -6.20 -1.94 -10.92
N TYR A 273 -6.89 -3.05 -10.74
CA TYR A 273 -6.34 -4.38 -10.55
C TYR A 273 -6.90 -5.34 -11.61
N PRO A 274 -6.10 -6.33 -12.05
CA PRO A 274 -6.58 -7.39 -12.93
C PRO A 274 -7.71 -8.20 -12.27
N SER A 275 -8.46 -8.94 -13.09
CA SER A 275 -9.39 -9.94 -12.57
C SER A 275 -8.63 -11.06 -11.82
N SER A 276 -9.26 -11.68 -10.83
CA SER A 276 -8.68 -12.79 -10.03
C SER A 276 -7.34 -12.43 -9.33
N SER A 277 -7.25 -11.21 -8.81
CA SER A 277 -6.05 -10.70 -8.14
C SER A 277 -5.91 -11.13 -6.67
N PHE A 278 -7.03 -11.29 -5.95
CA PHE A 278 -7.01 -11.46 -4.50
C PHE A 278 -7.63 -12.78 -4.05
N ASP A 279 -7.05 -13.37 -3.00
CA ASP A 279 -7.59 -14.56 -2.32
C ASP A 279 -8.68 -14.16 -1.31
N MET A 280 -8.65 -12.92 -0.83
CA MET A 280 -9.66 -12.37 0.07
C MET A 280 -9.91 -10.88 -0.17
N VAL A 281 -11.17 -10.47 -0.11
CA VAL A 281 -11.59 -9.07 -0.03
C VAL A 281 -12.21 -8.85 1.33
N HIS A 282 -11.62 -7.95 2.10
CA HIS A 282 -12.02 -7.63 3.47
C HIS A 282 -12.69 -6.25 3.53
N CYS A 283 -13.84 -6.17 4.18
CA CYS A 283 -14.50 -4.92 4.52
C CYS A 283 -14.94 -4.97 5.99
N SER A 284 -14.42 -4.04 6.80
CA SER A 284 -14.86 -3.84 8.18
C SER A 284 -15.32 -2.41 8.38
N ARG A 285 -16.64 -2.19 8.44
CA ARG A 285 -17.26 -0.84 8.46
C ARG A 285 -16.77 0.06 7.32
N CYS A 286 -16.54 -0.51 6.14
CA CYS A 286 -15.96 0.21 5.00
C CYS A 286 -16.89 1.25 4.35
N ARG A 287 -18.16 1.36 4.79
CA ARG A 287 -19.16 2.32 4.28
C ARG A 287 -19.44 2.19 2.78
N VAL A 288 -19.35 0.96 2.28
CA VAL A 288 -19.75 0.60 0.92
C VAL A 288 -21.09 -0.11 0.97
N ASP A 289 -22.05 0.38 0.19
CA ASP A 289 -23.38 -0.19 0.07
C ASP A 289 -23.39 -1.28 -1.03
N TRP A 290 -22.85 -2.46 -0.69
CA TRP A 290 -22.64 -3.58 -1.63
C TRP A 290 -23.90 -4.09 -2.35
N HIS A 291 -25.08 -3.79 -1.79
CA HIS A 291 -26.37 -4.29 -2.24
C HIS A 291 -27.11 -3.31 -3.17
N GLU A 292 -26.66 -2.05 -3.22
CA GLU A 292 -27.31 -1.01 -4.02
C GLU A 292 -26.97 -1.18 -5.50
N ASN A 293 -27.82 -0.61 -6.37
CA ASN A 293 -27.62 -0.57 -7.81
C ASN A 293 -27.33 -1.97 -8.41
N ASP A 294 -28.23 -2.92 -8.12
CA ASP A 294 -28.16 -4.30 -8.60
C ASP A 294 -26.86 -5.04 -8.27
N GLY A 295 -26.19 -4.59 -7.20
CA GLY A 295 -24.97 -5.20 -6.70
C GLY A 295 -23.74 -4.94 -7.56
N VAL A 296 -23.72 -3.90 -8.39
CA VAL A 296 -22.58 -3.63 -9.29
C VAL A 296 -21.23 -3.55 -8.56
N LEU A 297 -21.20 -3.05 -7.32
CA LEU A 297 -19.96 -3.02 -6.51
C LEU A 297 -19.53 -4.41 -6.04
N ILE A 298 -20.47 -5.30 -5.69
CA ILE A 298 -20.14 -6.69 -5.33
C ILE A 298 -19.78 -7.52 -6.57
N LYS A 299 -20.29 -7.17 -7.76
CA LYS A 299 -19.85 -7.74 -9.04
C LYS A 299 -18.39 -7.38 -9.36
N GLU A 300 -17.94 -6.18 -9.03
CA GLU A 300 -16.51 -5.82 -9.09
C GLU A 300 -15.66 -6.63 -8.09
N VAL A 301 -16.16 -6.87 -6.88
CA VAL A 301 -15.50 -7.80 -5.93
C VAL A 301 -15.44 -9.20 -6.53
N ASN A 302 -16.48 -9.66 -7.21
CA ASN A 302 -16.45 -10.93 -7.93
C ASN A 302 -15.36 -10.96 -9.01
N ARG A 303 -15.19 -9.90 -9.79
CA ARG A 303 -14.10 -9.79 -10.77
C ARG A 303 -12.72 -9.92 -10.10
N LEU A 304 -12.52 -9.23 -8.99
CA LEU A 304 -11.24 -9.15 -8.28
C LEU A 304 -10.87 -10.41 -7.48
N LEU A 305 -11.87 -11.14 -6.98
CA LEU A 305 -11.66 -12.39 -6.24
C LEU A 305 -11.30 -13.55 -7.16
N ARG A 306 -10.29 -14.32 -6.74
CA ARG A 306 -9.97 -15.62 -7.33
C ARG A 306 -11.10 -16.62 -7.11
N PRO A 307 -11.23 -17.64 -7.97
CA PRO A 307 -12.03 -18.83 -7.65
C PRO A 307 -11.64 -19.38 -6.27
N ASN A 308 -12.63 -19.73 -5.46
CA ASN A 308 -12.51 -20.13 -4.06
C ASN A 308 -11.95 -19.06 -3.10
N GLY A 309 -11.85 -17.80 -3.55
CA GLY A 309 -11.52 -16.66 -2.70
C GLY A 309 -12.65 -16.27 -1.76
N TYR A 310 -12.33 -15.48 -0.74
CA TYR A 310 -13.23 -15.14 0.36
C TYR A 310 -13.65 -13.67 0.35
N PHE A 311 -14.95 -13.42 0.53
CA PHE A 311 -15.44 -12.08 0.87
C PHE A 311 -15.77 -12.04 2.36
N VAL A 312 -15.09 -11.15 3.10
CA VAL A 312 -15.26 -10.97 4.54
C VAL A 312 -15.96 -9.63 4.79
N TYR A 313 -17.17 -9.68 5.33
CA TYR A 313 -17.99 -8.51 5.61
C TYR A 313 -18.29 -8.39 7.10
N SER A 314 -17.68 -7.40 7.74
CA SER A 314 -17.89 -7.04 9.14
C SER A 314 -18.62 -5.70 9.21
N ALA A 315 -19.96 -5.72 9.26
CA ALA A 315 -20.81 -4.53 9.21
C ALA A 315 -22.19 -4.78 9.85
N PRO A 316 -22.97 -3.74 10.22
CA PRO A 316 -24.28 -3.90 10.84
C PRO A 316 -25.25 -4.87 10.15
N PRO A 317 -25.39 -4.91 8.81
CA PRO A 317 -26.27 -5.89 8.16
C PRO A 317 -25.92 -7.35 8.50
N ALA A 318 -24.66 -7.64 8.83
CA ALA A 318 -24.24 -8.99 9.19
C ALA A 318 -24.76 -9.45 10.56
N TYR A 319 -25.26 -8.58 11.44
CA TYR A 319 -25.63 -9.00 12.81
C TYR A 319 -26.78 -8.24 13.46
N ARG A 320 -27.11 -7.04 13.00
CA ARG A 320 -28.22 -6.24 13.53
C ARG A 320 -29.55 -6.68 12.92
N LYS A 321 -30.60 -6.67 13.75
CA LYS A 321 -31.97 -7.07 13.38
C LYS A 321 -32.96 -5.91 13.35
N ASP A 322 -32.47 -4.68 13.54
CA ASP A 322 -33.25 -3.45 13.56
C ASP A 322 -32.99 -2.60 12.31
N LYS A 323 -33.84 -1.61 12.07
CA LYS A 323 -33.82 -0.74 10.89
C LYS A 323 -33.99 -1.55 9.59
N ASP A 324 -33.38 -1.07 8.52
CA ASP A 324 -33.29 -1.66 7.19
C ASP A 324 -32.22 -2.77 7.08
N PHE A 325 -31.44 -3.02 8.13
CA PHE A 325 -30.35 -4.00 8.08
C PHE A 325 -30.76 -5.42 7.67
N PRO A 326 -31.93 -5.96 8.08
CA PRO A 326 -32.42 -7.25 7.56
C PRO A 326 -32.66 -7.22 6.05
N LEU A 327 -33.27 -6.16 5.51
CA LEU A 327 -33.53 -6.03 4.08
C LEU A 327 -32.22 -5.91 3.27
N ILE A 328 -31.27 -5.13 3.77
CA ILE A 328 -29.93 -5.00 3.19
C ILE A 328 -29.22 -6.37 3.15
N TRP A 329 -29.31 -7.11 4.25
CA TRP A 329 -28.76 -8.46 4.35
C TRP A 329 -29.38 -9.41 3.33
N ASP A 330 -30.71 -9.43 3.21
CA ASP A 330 -31.42 -10.31 2.28
C ASP A 330 -31.07 -10.01 0.82
N LYS A 331 -31.01 -8.71 0.45
CA LYS A 331 -30.52 -8.29 -0.87
C LYS A 331 -29.11 -8.80 -1.15
N LEU A 332 -28.19 -8.63 -0.20
CA LEU A 332 -26.80 -9.09 -0.35
C LEU A 332 -26.70 -10.61 -0.48
N VAL A 333 -27.47 -11.37 0.30
CA VAL A 333 -27.52 -12.84 0.19
C VAL A 333 -28.07 -13.27 -1.16
N ASN A 334 -29.14 -12.63 -1.64
CA ASN A 334 -29.72 -12.93 -2.95
C ASN A 334 -28.71 -12.65 -4.09
N LEU A 335 -28.06 -11.49 -4.07
CA LEU A 335 -27.03 -11.12 -5.07
C LEU A 335 -25.86 -12.12 -5.07
N THR A 336 -25.33 -12.44 -3.89
CA THR A 336 -24.19 -13.36 -3.77
C THR A 336 -24.56 -14.80 -4.16
N THR A 337 -25.77 -15.25 -3.83
CA THR A 337 -26.29 -16.57 -4.24
C THR A 337 -26.54 -16.64 -5.74
N ALA A 338 -27.05 -15.56 -6.35
CA ALA A 338 -27.18 -15.46 -7.80
C ALA A 338 -25.82 -15.55 -8.52
N MET A 339 -24.76 -15.01 -7.91
CA MET A 339 -23.36 -15.18 -8.36
C MET A 339 -22.71 -16.51 -7.93
N CYS A 340 -23.48 -17.46 -7.39
CA CYS A 340 -23.00 -18.78 -6.96
C CYS A 340 -21.97 -18.76 -5.82
N TRP A 341 -22.02 -17.72 -4.96
CA TRP A 341 -21.23 -17.69 -3.74
C TRP A 341 -21.93 -18.44 -2.63
N LYS A 342 -21.14 -19.07 -1.76
CA LYS A 342 -21.65 -19.78 -0.58
C LYS A 342 -21.29 -19.02 0.69
N LEU A 343 -22.28 -18.68 1.50
CA LEU A 343 -22.06 -18.19 2.86
C LEU A 343 -21.56 -19.35 3.74
N ILE A 344 -20.31 -19.27 4.21
CA ILE A 344 -19.68 -20.34 5.01
C ILE A 344 -19.68 -20.06 6.51
N SER A 345 -19.77 -18.79 6.90
CA SER A 345 -19.76 -18.41 8.31
C SER A 345 -20.48 -17.09 8.54
N ARG A 346 -21.22 -17.00 9.65
CA ARG A 346 -21.80 -15.77 10.17
C ARG A 346 -21.76 -15.83 11.69
N LYS A 347 -20.71 -15.26 12.29
CA LYS A 347 -20.47 -15.28 13.74
C LYS A 347 -20.21 -13.87 14.24
N VAL A 348 -20.73 -13.54 15.42
CA VAL A 348 -20.59 -12.23 16.07
C VAL A 348 -21.09 -11.10 15.16
N GLN A 349 -20.19 -10.36 14.52
CA GLN A 349 -20.49 -9.19 13.68
C GLN A 349 -19.98 -9.36 12.23
N THR A 350 -19.58 -10.58 11.87
CA THR A 350 -18.85 -10.89 10.64
C THR A 350 -19.54 -12.02 9.89
N ALA A 351 -19.64 -11.85 8.57
CA ALA A 351 -20.04 -12.88 7.63
C ALA A 351 -18.91 -13.16 6.62
N ILE A 352 -18.75 -14.41 6.22
CA ILE A 352 -17.75 -14.85 5.25
C ILE A 352 -18.43 -15.68 4.16
N TRP A 353 -18.24 -15.27 2.91
CA TRP A 353 -18.61 -16.03 1.72
C TRP A 353 -17.38 -16.58 1.05
N VAL A 354 -17.54 -17.69 0.35
CA VAL A 354 -16.58 -18.21 -0.63
C VAL A 354 -17.19 -18.08 -2.03
N LYS A 355 -16.42 -17.51 -2.96
CA LYS A 355 -16.75 -17.47 -4.39
C LYS A 355 -16.50 -18.88 -4.96
N GLN A 356 -17.55 -19.68 -5.15
CA GLN A 356 -17.37 -21.05 -5.64
C GLN A 356 -16.92 -21.06 -7.10
N ASP A 357 -16.04 -22.00 -7.44
CA ASP A 357 -15.67 -22.27 -8.84
C ASP A 357 -16.73 -23.16 -9.50
N ASP A 358 -17.93 -22.62 -9.69
CA ASP A 358 -19.09 -23.35 -10.25
C ASP A 358 -19.65 -22.64 -11.48
N GLN A 359 -19.01 -22.89 -12.63
CA GLN A 359 -19.44 -22.34 -13.92
C GLN A 359 -20.82 -22.83 -14.35
N ALA A 360 -21.21 -24.06 -13.98
CA ALA A 360 -22.52 -24.60 -14.33
C ALA A 360 -23.64 -23.86 -13.59
N CYS A 361 -23.43 -23.52 -12.32
CA CYS A 361 -24.33 -22.66 -11.57
C CYS A 361 -24.44 -21.27 -12.20
N LEU A 362 -23.33 -20.65 -12.62
CA LEU A 362 -23.35 -19.33 -13.26
C LEU A 362 -24.14 -19.34 -14.57
N MET A 363 -23.90 -20.33 -15.44
CA MET A 363 -24.65 -20.46 -16.70
C MET A 363 -26.14 -20.67 -16.45
N LYS A 364 -26.50 -21.54 -15.52
CA LYS A 364 -27.90 -21.77 -15.15
C LYS A 364 -28.55 -20.50 -14.60
N ASN A 365 -27.88 -19.75 -13.74
CA ASN A 365 -28.42 -18.51 -13.19
C ASN A 365 -28.51 -17.40 -14.24
N ALA A 366 -27.66 -17.41 -15.28
CA ALA A 366 -27.79 -16.53 -16.42
C ALA A 366 -29.00 -16.88 -17.30
N GLU A 367 -29.27 -18.17 -17.54
CA GLU A 367 -30.50 -18.63 -18.25
C GLU A 367 -31.78 -18.25 -17.49
N LEU A 368 -31.71 -18.20 -16.15
CA LEU A 368 -32.80 -17.74 -15.28
C LEU A 368 -32.87 -16.21 -15.13
N GLU A 369 -32.06 -15.46 -15.88
CA GLU A 369 -31.99 -13.99 -15.84
C GLU A 369 -31.68 -13.41 -14.45
N LEU A 370 -31.05 -14.20 -13.56
CA LEU A 370 -30.63 -13.77 -12.22
C LEU A 370 -29.32 -12.98 -12.25
N ILE A 371 -28.47 -13.25 -13.26
CA ILE A 371 -27.23 -12.54 -13.54
C ILE A 371 -27.03 -12.39 -15.05
N THR A 372 -26.15 -11.47 -15.44
CA THR A 372 -25.67 -11.34 -16.83
C THR A 372 -24.21 -11.75 -16.89
N ILE A 373 -23.81 -12.48 -17.94
CA ILE A 373 -22.41 -12.84 -18.19
C ILE A 373 -21.74 -11.75 -19.04
N CYS A 374 -20.51 -11.38 -18.71
CA CYS A 374 -19.77 -10.35 -19.44
C CYS A 374 -19.27 -10.83 -20.82
N ASP A 375 -19.19 -9.90 -21.78
CA ASP A 375 -18.63 -10.17 -23.10
C ASP A 375 -17.10 -10.31 -23.07
N SER A 376 -16.55 -11.25 -23.84
CA SER A 376 -15.11 -11.55 -23.86
C SER A 376 -14.22 -10.37 -24.30
N LYS A 377 -14.74 -9.46 -25.12
CA LYS A 377 -14.04 -8.25 -25.57
C LYS A 377 -13.89 -7.21 -24.47
N ASP A 378 -14.79 -7.22 -23.50
CA ASP A 378 -14.70 -6.29 -22.38
C ASP A 378 -13.60 -6.74 -21.42
N VAL A 379 -13.40 -8.04 -21.22
CA VAL A 379 -12.45 -8.61 -20.25
C VAL A 379 -10.97 -8.34 -20.58
N SER A 380 -10.62 -8.00 -21.82
CA SER A 380 -9.21 -7.94 -22.28
C SER A 380 -8.48 -6.61 -22.06
N LYS A 381 -9.18 -5.54 -21.64
CA LYS A 381 -8.57 -4.20 -21.45
C LYS A 381 -8.04 -4.02 -20.01
N PRO A 382 -6.89 -3.34 -19.82
CA PRO A 382 -6.45 -2.93 -18.49
C PRO A 382 -7.56 -2.15 -17.77
N SER A 383 -7.83 -2.48 -16.50
CA SER A 383 -8.88 -1.85 -15.69
C SER A 383 -8.49 -0.42 -15.22
N TRP A 384 -8.04 0.44 -16.13
CA TRP A 384 -7.73 1.84 -15.86
C TRP A 384 -8.83 2.75 -16.40
N LYS A 385 -9.57 3.42 -15.51
CA LYS A 385 -10.73 4.28 -15.83
C LYS A 385 -11.85 3.59 -16.62
N VAL A 386 -11.88 2.26 -16.60
CA VAL A 386 -12.97 1.48 -17.19
C VAL A 386 -14.19 1.59 -16.29
N PRO A 387 -15.38 1.94 -16.81
CA PRO A 387 -16.61 1.92 -16.02
C PRO A 387 -16.87 0.54 -15.42
N LEU A 388 -17.51 0.52 -14.25
CA LEU A 388 -18.01 -0.72 -13.67
C LEU A 388 -18.95 -1.42 -14.64
N ARG A 389 -18.93 -2.75 -14.60
CA ARG A 389 -19.78 -3.59 -15.42
C ARG A 389 -20.83 -4.24 -14.55
N ASP A 390 -22.04 -4.26 -15.05
CA ASP A 390 -23.16 -4.90 -14.36
C ASP A 390 -23.33 -6.37 -14.76
N CYS A 391 -22.21 -7.09 -14.89
CA CYS A 391 -22.15 -8.48 -15.31
C CYS A 391 -21.12 -9.28 -14.51
N VAL A 392 -21.13 -10.59 -14.67
CA VAL A 392 -20.26 -11.55 -13.98
C VAL A 392 -19.32 -12.18 -15.00
N ASP A 393 -18.02 -12.05 -14.77
CA ASP A 393 -16.99 -12.71 -15.58
C ASP A 393 -16.93 -14.21 -15.26
N ILE A 394 -16.86 -15.04 -16.30
CA ILE A 394 -16.53 -16.46 -16.17
C ILE A 394 -15.01 -16.56 -16.16
N SER A 395 -14.41 -16.64 -14.97
CA SER A 395 -12.97 -16.76 -14.86
C SER A 395 -12.51 -18.19 -15.19
N GLU A 396 -11.49 -18.32 -16.03
CA GLU A 396 -10.70 -19.54 -16.10
C GLU A 396 -9.88 -19.67 -14.81
N ASN A 397 -10.01 -20.81 -14.13
CA ASN A 397 -9.15 -21.13 -13.00
C ASN A 397 -7.73 -21.37 -13.51
N THR A 398 -6.85 -20.37 -13.39
CA THR A 398 -5.43 -20.51 -13.70
C THR A 398 -4.68 -20.89 -12.42
N PRO A 399 -4.14 -22.11 -12.31
CA PRO A 399 -3.35 -22.51 -11.17
C PRO A 399 -2.14 -21.57 -10.99
N LYS A 400 -1.68 -21.42 -9.76
CA LYS A 400 -0.37 -20.82 -9.50
C LYS A 400 0.70 -21.74 -10.11
N ALA A 401 1.30 -21.32 -11.21
CA ALA A 401 2.38 -22.01 -11.90
C ALA A 401 3.70 -21.27 -11.70
N SER A 402 4.83 -21.96 -11.89
CA SER A 402 6.17 -21.33 -11.83
C SER A 402 6.32 -20.20 -12.87
N TYR A 403 5.56 -20.27 -13.95
CA TYR A 403 5.46 -19.26 -14.98
C TYR A 403 3.97 -18.86 -15.17
N PRO A 404 3.62 -17.57 -15.04
CA PRO A 404 2.25 -17.11 -15.16
C PRO A 404 1.66 -17.33 -16.56
N THR A 405 0.58 -18.12 -16.68
CA THR A 405 -0.04 -18.45 -17.98
C THR A 405 -0.66 -17.25 -18.67
N SER A 406 -1.03 -16.20 -17.92
CA SER A 406 -1.53 -14.95 -18.49
C SER A 406 -0.47 -14.24 -19.34
N LEU A 407 0.81 -14.34 -18.97
CA LEU A 407 1.92 -13.74 -19.72
C LEU A 407 2.09 -14.38 -21.11
N ARG A 408 1.82 -15.68 -21.23
CA ARG A 408 1.87 -16.39 -22.52
C ARG A 408 0.82 -15.87 -23.48
N LYS A 409 -0.38 -15.55 -22.98
CA LYS A 409 -1.50 -15.03 -23.78
C LYS A 409 -1.17 -13.66 -24.39
N ILE A 410 -0.28 -12.89 -23.75
CA ILE A 410 0.21 -11.59 -24.23
C ILE A 410 1.59 -11.64 -24.89
N GLY A 411 2.10 -12.84 -25.18
CA GLY A 411 3.30 -13.05 -25.98
C GLY A 411 4.65 -13.00 -25.25
N ILE A 412 4.68 -12.91 -23.92
CA ILE A 412 5.92 -12.95 -23.14
C ILE A 412 6.33 -14.40 -22.92
N SER A 413 7.53 -14.83 -23.31
CA SER A 413 7.95 -16.23 -23.16
C SER A 413 8.45 -16.57 -21.74
N GLU A 414 8.56 -17.86 -21.42
CA GLU A 414 9.15 -18.32 -20.16
C GLU A 414 10.64 -17.96 -20.06
N ASP A 415 11.36 -17.98 -21.20
CA ASP A 415 12.76 -17.54 -21.29
C ASP A 415 12.89 -16.05 -20.98
N GLU A 416 11.99 -15.21 -21.51
CA GLU A 416 11.98 -13.77 -21.24
C GLU A 416 11.67 -13.48 -19.76
N PHE A 417 10.68 -14.16 -19.18
CA PHE A 417 10.36 -14.06 -17.75
C PHE A 417 11.54 -14.48 -16.85
N THR A 418 12.24 -15.55 -17.24
CA THR A 418 13.41 -16.06 -16.51
C THR A 418 14.60 -15.11 -16.63
N LEU A 419 14.84 -14.57 -17.83
CA LEU A 419 15.87 -13.57 -18.08
C LEU A 419 15.66 -12.32 -17.23
N ASP A 420 14.44 -11.77 -17.23
CA ASP A 420 14.03 -10.62 -16.41
C ASP A 420 14.26 -10.90 -14.91
N THR A 421 13.80 -12.05 -14.44
CA THR A 421 13.95 -12.45 -13.03
C THR A 421 15.40 -12.55 -12.59
N ASN A 422 16.26 -13.15 -13.42
CA ASN A 422 17.68 -13.30 -13.11
C ASN A 422 18.41 -11.95 -13.17
N PHE A 423 18.11 -11.14 -14.18
CA PHE A 423 18.65 -9.80 -14.33
C PHE A 423 18.37 -8.94 -13.10
N TRP A 424 17.11 -8.83 -12.69
CA TRP A 424 16.75 -7.99 -11.55
C TRP A 424 17.30 -8.51 -10.22
N ARG A 425 17.44 -9.83 -10.05
CA ARG A 425 18.11 -10.42 -8.87
C ARG A 425 19.54 -9.89 -8.74
N GLU A 426 20.28 -9.81 -9.84
CA GLU A 426 21.64 -9.27 -9.83
C GLU A 426 21.67 -7.75 -9.62
N GLN A 427 20.79 -7.01 -10.31
CA GLN A 427 20.79 -5.55 -10.24
C GLN A 427 20.36 -5.01 -8.88
N VAL A 428 19.36 -5.62 -8.24
CA VAL A 428 18.90 -5.19 -6.91
C VAL A 428 20.00 -5.32 -5.86
N ASN A 429 20.82 -6.38 -5.93
CA ASN A 429 21.97 -6.53 -5.03
C ASN A 429 23.00 -5.42 -5.25
N ARG A 430 23.33 -5.12 -6.52
CA ARG A 430 24.22 -3.99 -6.87
C ARG A 430 23.67 -2.65 -6.42
N TYR A 431 22.36 -2.42 -6.57
CA TYR A 431 21.72 -1.19 -6.11
C TYR A 431 21.89 -1.00 -4.61
N TRP A 432 21.68 -2.06 -3.82
CA TRP A 432 21.80 -1.99 -2.37
C TRP A 432 23.23 -1.64 -1.94
N GLU A 433 24.24 -2.22 -2.60
CA GLU A 433 25.65 -1.90 -2.39
C GLU A 433 25.98 -0.45 -2.75
N LEU A 434 25.49 0.03 -3.89
CA LEU A 434 25.76 1.38 -4.39
C LEU A 434 25.06 2.47 -3.56
N MET A 435 23.82 2.23 -3.12
CA MET A 435 23.08 3.15 -2.26
C MET A 435 23.70 3.25 -0.85
N LYS A 436 24.48 2.25 -0.43
CA LYS A 436 25.12 2.18 0.89
C LYS A 436 24.14 2.37 2.05
N VAL A 437 22.95 1.78 1.91
CA VAL A 437 21.86 1.86 2.90
C VAL A 437 21.80 0.63 3.78
N ASN A 438 21.43 0.80 5.06
CA ASN A 438 21.10 -0.35 5.90
C ASN A 438 19.78 -1.01 5.47
N ARG A 439 19.58 -2.27 5.85
CA ARG A 439 18.44 -3.10 5.42
C ARG A 439 17.05 -2.53 5.74
N THR A 440 16.93 -1.68 6.76
CA THR A 440 15.66 -1.10 7.22
C THR A 440 15.48 0.36 6.83
N GLU A 441 16.42 0.91 6.05
CA GLU A 441 16.34 2.32 5.64
C GLU A 441 15.34 2.57 4.53
N VAL A 442 15.17 1.58 3.66
CA VAL A 442 14.17 1.57 2.60
C VAL A 442 13.06 0.65 3.05
N ARG A 443 11.81 1.12 2.98
CA ARG A 443 10.61 0.34 3.33
C ARG A 443 9.55 0.41 2.25
N ASN A 444 9.17 1.63 1.87
CA ASN A 444 8.15 1.89 0.85
C ASN A 444 8.82 2.03 -0.51
N VAL A 445 8.64 1.05 -1.39
CA VAL A 445 9.23 1.06 -2.72
C VAL A 445 8.13 1.15 -3.77
N MET A 446 8.39 1.87 -4.86
CA MET A 446 7.54 1.85 -6.04
C MET A 446 8.40 1.51 -7.25
N ASP A 447 7.93 0.53 -8.01
CA ASP A 447 8.46 0.21 -9.33
C ASP A 447 7.51 0.82 -10.35
N THR A 448 7.94 1.89 -11.01
CA THR A 448 7.05 2.77 -11.78
C THR A 448 6.65 2.17 -13.13
N ASN A 449 7.43 1.19 -13.60
CA ASN A 449 7.15 0.41 -14.81
C ASN A 449 7.58 -1.05 -14.59
N ALA A 450 6.75 -1.80 -13.87
CA ALA A 450 7.14 -3.06 -13.26
C ALA A 450 7.29 -4.23 -14.23
N PHE A 451 6.86 -4.08 -15.50
CA PHE A 451 6.83 -5.17 -16.48
C PHE A 451 6.25 -6.46 -15.88
N VAL A 452 7.04 -7.53 -15.67
CA VAL A 452 6.60 -8.81 -15.06
C VAL A 452 6.97 -8.97 -13.58
N GLY A 453 7.32 -7.85 -12.92
CA GLY A 453 7.59 -7.76 -11.48
C GLY A 453 8.93 -8.35 -11.04
N GLY A 454 9.92 -8.50 -11.94
CA GLY A 454 11.22 -9.05 -11.59
C GLY A 454 11.98 -8.25 -10.55
N PHE A 455 11.94 -6.92 -10.63
CA PHE A 455 12.52 -6.03 -9.63
C PHE A 455 11.91 -6.25 -8.24
N ALA A 456 10.58 -6.23 -8.12
CA ALA A 456 9.90 -6.47 -6.85
C ALA A 456 10.14 -7.89 -6.31
N ALA A 457 10.22 -8.90 -7.19
CA ALA A 457 10.54 -10.26 -6.78
C ALA A 457 11.96 -10.37 -6.20
N ALA A 458 12.94 -9.67 -6.80
CA ALA A 458 14.30 -9.60 -6.27
C ALA A 458 14.35 -8.90 -4.90
N MET A 459 13.47 -7.93 -4.67
CA MET A 459 13.32 -7.21 -3.40
C MET A 459 12.68 -8.03 -2.27
N SER A 460 12.09 -9.21 -2.55
CA SER A 460 11.40 -10.04 -1.55
C SER A 460 12.26 -10.50 -0.36
N SER A 461 13.58 -10.48 -0.52
CA SER A 461 14.55 -10.80 0.54
C SER A 461 14.80 -9.64 1.52
N TYR A 462 14.26 -8.45 1.26
CA TYR A 462 14.35 -7.26 2.09
C TYR A 462 13.01 -6.97 2.78
N PRO A 463 12.99 -6.30 3.93
CA PRO A 463 11.75 -5.97 4.64
C PRO A 463 10.98 -4.80 3.99
N VAL A 464 10.83 -4.82 2.67
CA VAL A 464 10.17 -3.79 1.87
C VAL A 464 8.78 -4.25 1.42
N TRP A 465 7.95 -3.31 1.01
CA TRP A 465 6.79 -3.60 0.16
C TRP A 465 6.94 -2.77 -1.11
N VAL A 466 6.50 -3.35 -2.23
CA VAL A 466 6.68 -2.74 -3.54
C VAL A 466 5.31 -2.50 -4.17
N MET A 467 5.01 -1.24 -4.48
CA MET A 467 3.92 -0.90 -5.39
C MET A 467 4.41 -1.13 -6.82
N ASN A 468 3.98 -2.24 -7.43
CA ASN A 468 4.28 -2.52 -8.83
C ASN A 468 3.30 -1.77 -9.73
N VAL A 469 3.78 -0.78 -10.47
CA VAL A 469 2.94 -0.02 -11.39
C VAL A 469 3.14 -0.55 -12.81
N VAL A 470 2.05 -0.92 -13.47
CA VAL A 470 2.05 -1.22 -14.91
C VAL A 470 1.37 -0.07 -15.64
N PRO A 471 2.09 0.68 -16.51
CA PRO A 471 1.51 1.74 -17.30
C PRO A 471 0.26 1.28 -18.06
N ALA A 472 -0.85 1.98 -17.91
CA ALA A 472 -2.14 1.61 -18.53
C ALA A 472 -2.13 1.64 -20.06
N THR A 473 -1.11 2.27 -20.64
CA THR A 473 -0.85 2.36 -22.08
C THR A 473 0.00 1.19 -22.62
N LEU A 474 0.44 0.27 -21.76
CA LEU A 474 1.21 -0.92 -22.10
C LEU A 474 0.35 -2.19 -22.01
N ASN A 475 0.93 -3.32 -22.42
CA ASN A 475 0.30 -4.63 -22.30
C ASN A 475 0.02 -5.00 -20.83
N ASP A 476 -1.06 -5.75 -20.59
CA ASP A 476 -1.45 -6.19 -19.26
C ASP A 476 -0.53 -7.29 -18.69
N THR A 477 0.63 -6.88 -18.19
CA THR A 477 1.54 -7.76 -17.45
C THR A 477 1.18 -7.85 -15.96
N LEU A 478 0.30 -6.99 -15.46
CA LEU A 478 -0.05 -6.92 -14.04
C LEU A 478 -0.76 -8.20 -13.57
N SER A 479 -1.55 -8.83 -14.44
CA SER A 479 -2.12 -10.16 -14.18
C SER A 479 -1.04 -11.19 -13.80
N GLY A 480 0.10 -11.19 -14.50
CA GLY A 480 1.23 -12.06 -14.22
C GLY A 480 1.95 -11.73 -12.92
N ILE A 481 2.05 -10.43 -12.57
CA ILE A 481 2.59 -9.97 -11.29
C ILE A 481 1.76 -10.51 -10.12
N TYR A 482 0.42 -10.47 -10.20
CA TYR A 482 -0.46 -11.03 -9.17
C TYR A 482 -0.38 -12.55 -9.08
N GLN A 483 -0.19 -13.26 -10.20
CA GLN A 483 0.04 -14.71 -10.21
C GLN A 483 1.40 -15.09 -9.56
N ARG A 484 2.38 -14.18 -9.61
CA ARG A 484 3.68 -14.30 -8.93
C ARG A 484 3.60 -14.03 -7.41
N GLY A 485 2.42 -13.66 -6.90
CA GLY A 485 2.23 -13.33 -5.49
C GLY A 485 2.75 -11.94 -5.12
N LEU A 486 2.71 -10.99 -6.06
CA LEU A 486 3.08 -9.59 -5.84
C LEU A 486 1.85 -8.69 -6.02
N THR A 487 1.89 -7.50 -5.41
CA THR A 487 0.79 -6.52 -5.50
C THR A 487 1.17 -5.30 -6.34
N GLY A 488 0.19 -4.69 -6.98
CA GLY A 488 0.41 -3.58 -7.90
C GLY A 488 -0.87 -2.95 -8.42
N ALA A 489 -0.74 -1.93 -9.27
CA ALA A 489 -1.88 -1.23 -9.86
C ALA A 489 -1.58 -0.79 -11.30
N TYR A 490 -2.62 -0.73 -12.13
CA TYR A 490 -2.54 0.03 -13.39
C TYR A 490 -2.52 1.51 -13.08
N HIS A 491 -1.73 2.26 -13.84
CA HIS A 491 -1.71 3.71 -13.74
C HIS A 491 -1.26 4.33 -15.05
N ASP A 492 -1.77 5.53 -15.36
CA ASP A 492 -1.23 6.34 -16.45
C ASP A 492 -0.45 7.52 -15.86
N TRP A 493 0.87 7.53 -16.09
CA TRP A 493 1.80 8.54 -15.56
C TRP A 493 1.63 9.94 -16.19
N CYS A 494 0.76 10.08 -17.19
CA CYS A 494 0.28 11.40 -17.63
C CYS A 494 -0.65 12.07 -16.60
N GLU A 495 -0.96 11.37 -15.50
CA GLU A 495 -1.68 11.92 -14.38
C GLU A 495 -0.99 11.62 -13.04
N PRO A 496 -1.11 12.50 -12.03
CA PRO A 496 -0.50 12.29 -10.70
C PRO A 496 -0.97 11.02 -9.99
N PHE A 497 -0.12 10.21 -9.36
CA PHE A 497 -0.52 8.97 -8.69
C PHE A 497 -1.44 9.22 -7.47
N SER A 498 -2.40 8.31 -7.20
CA SER A 498 -3.33 8.44 -6.05
C SER A 498 -2.69 8.07 -4.70
N THR A 499 -1.72 8.88 -4.27
CA THR A 499 -0.98 8.72 -3.01
C THR A 499 -0.65 10.08 -2.38
N TYR A 500 -0.33 10.08 -1.08
CA TYR A 500 0.13 11.27 -0.37
C TYR A 500 1.56 11.65 -0.82
N PRO A 501 1.93 12.95 -0.75
CA PRO A 501 3.32 13.35 -0.94
C PRO A 501 4.26 12.65 0.05
N ARG A 502 5.53 12.45 -0.32
CA ARG A 502 6.57 11.89 0.55
C ARG A 502 6.19 10.51 1.11
N THR A 503 5.72 9.63 0.24
CA THR A 503 5.31 8.26 0.58
C THR A 503 6.44 7.25 0.44
N TYR A 504 7.23 7.33 -0.63
CA TYR A 504 8.19 6.28 -1.00
C TYR A 504 9.62 6.63 -0.58
N ASP A 505 10.37 5.62 -0.16
CA ASP A 505 11.79 5.72 0.16
C ASP A 505 12.66 5.43 -1.08
N LEU A 506 12.13 4.66 -2.03
CA LEU A 506 12.77 4.33 -3.31
C LEU A 506 11.75 4.33 -4.45
N LEU A 507 12.03 5.08 -5.50
CA LEU A 507 11.40 4.95 -6.81
C LEU A 507 12.37 4.28 -7.78
N HIS A 508 11.91 3.23 -8.45
CA HIS A 508 12.64 2.58 -9.53
C HIS A 508 11.92 2.82 -10.84
N ALA A 509 12.62 3.39 -11.82
CA ALA A 509 12.09 3.69 -13.14
C ALA A 509 12.96 3.03 -14.22
N ASP A 510 12.43 1.99 -14.86
CA ASP A 510 13.04 1.34 -16.02
C ASP A 510 12.21 1.66 -17.29
N LYS A 511 12.83 2.38 -18.23
CA LYS A 511 12.23 2.83 -19.51
C LYS A 511 10.88 3.54 -19.36
N LEU A 512 10.63 4.16 -18.20
CA LEU A 512 9.39 4.89 -17.94
C LEU A 512 9.33 6.16 -18.80
N LEU A 513 10.42 6.93 -18.83
CA LEU A 513 10.40 8.28 -19.36
C LEU A 513 10.47 8.28 -20.89
N SER A 514 11.24 7.36 -21.49
CA SER A 514 11.20 7.18 -22.95
C SER A 514 9.83 6.69 -23.44
N HIS A 515 9.19 5.79 -22.70
CA HIS A 515 7.83 5.31 -23.04
C HIS A 515 6.83 6.46 -23.17
N TYR A 516 6.91 7.46 -22.29
CA TYR A 516 6.00 8.62 -22.31
C TYR A 516 6.48 9.82 -23.15
N GLN A 517 7.69 9.79 -23.72
CA GLN A 517 8.32 10.95 -24.38
C GLN A 517 7.45 11.60 -25.48
N ASN A 518 6.64 10.81 -26.19
CA ASN A 518 5.88 11.24 -27.36
C ASN A 518 4.35 11.37 -27.10
N HIS A 519 3.92 11.39 -25.83
CA HIS A 519 2.50 11.42 -25.46
C HIS A 519 1.83 12.81 -25.53
N GLY A 520 2.53 13.83 -26.05
CA GLY A 520 2.01 15.18 -26.27
C GLY A 520 2.16 16.12 -25.06
N GLU A 521 1.60 17.32 -25.19
CA GLU A 521 1.86 18.45 -24.28
C GLU A 521 1.41 18.24 -22.82
N GLY A 522 0.47 17.31 -22.59
CA GLY A 522 -0.07 16.99 -21.27
C GLY A 522 0.69 15.93 -20.49
N CYS A 523 1.84 15.47 -20.99
CA CYS A 523 2.59 14.35 -20.42
C CYS A 523 4.09 14.48 -20.73
N LEU A 524 4.71 15.58 -20.31
CA LEU A 524 6.15 15.77 -20.53
C LEU A 524 6.97 15.05 -19.47
N LEU A 525 8.24 14.78 -19.78
CA LEU A 525 9.22 14.22 -18.84
C LEU A 525 9.27 15.02 -17.53
N GLU A 526 9.21 16.35 -17.63
CA GLU A 526 9.19 17.26 -16.50
C GLU A 526 7.94 17.11 -15.61
N ASP A 527 6.79 16.74 -16.19
CA ASP A 527 5.55 16.48 -15.45
C ASP A 527 5.68 15.17 -14.64
N ILE A 528 6.27 14.13 -15.24
CA ILE A 528 6.54 12.86 -14.57
C ILE A 528 7.59 13.04 -13.46
N MET A 529 8.67 13.80 -13.73
CA MET A 529 9.68 14.14 -12.71
C MET A 529 9.08 14.90 -11.53
N LEU A 530 8.13 15.81 -11.78
CA LEU A 530 7.43 16.53 -10.71
C LEU A 530 6.58 15.58 -9.86
N GLU A 531 5.90 14.62 -10.48
CA GLU A 531 5.13 13.61 -9.75
C GLU A 531 6.04 12.68 -8.93
N MET A 532 7.17 12.24 -9.50
CA MET A 532 8.20 11.49 -8.79
C MET A 532 8.73 12.28 -7.58
N ASP A 533 8.98 13.59 -7.75
CA ASP A 533 9.40 14.47 -6.65
C ASP A 533 8.34 14.55 -5.55
N ARG A 534 7.08 14.70 -5.91
CA ARG A 534 5.98 14.79 -4.95
C ARG A 534 5.91 13.55 -4.07
N ILE A 535 6.04 12.36 -4.64
CA ILE A 535 5.81 11.09 -3.93
C ILE A 535 7.06 10.51 -3.24
N ILE A 536 8.27 10.88 -3.65
CA ILE A 536 9.50 10.48 -2.96
C ILE A 536 9.72 11.28 -1.67
N ARG A 537 10.16 10.62 -0.61
CA ARG A 537 10.53 11.24 0.66
C ARG A 537 11.80 12.09 0.54
N PRO A 538 11.98 13.12 1.38
CA PRO A 538 13.29 13.72 1.58
C PRO A 538 14.34 12.64 1.89
N GLN A 539 15.51 12.73 1.26
CA GLN A 539 16.59 11.73 1.28
C GLN A 539 16.28 10.38 0.61
N GLY A 540 15.09 10.21 0.04
CA GLY A 540 14.71 9.02 -0.73
C GLY A 540 15.48 8.91 -2.05
N PHE A 541 15.58 7.69 -2.55
CA PHE A 541 16.34 7.33 -3.74
C PHE A 541 15.42 7.24 -4.96
N ILE A 542 15.94 7.67 -6.10
CA ILE A 542 15.30 7.51 -7.40
C ILE A 542 16.33 6.89 -8.33
N ILE A 543 16.09 5.65 -8.77
CA ILE A 543 16.98 4.93 -9.68
C ILE A 543 16.34 4.93 -11.06
N ILE A 544 17.05 5.47 -12.06
CA ILE A 544 16.53 5.63 -13.42
C ILE A 544 17.44 4.89 -14.40
N ARG A 545 16.84 3.93 -15.12
CA ARG A 545 17.39 3.28 -16.30
C ARG A 545 16.55 3.67 -17.49
N ASP A 546 17.13 4.38 -18.44
CA ASP A 546 16.38 4.88 -19.58
C ASP A 546 17.27 5.00 -20.83
N GLU A 547 16.77 5.55 -21.92
CA GLU A 547 17.57 5.85 -23.11
C GLU A 547 18.59 6.95 -22.82
N GLU A 548 19.73 6.93 -23.51
CA GLU A 548 20.85 7.87 -23.26
C GLU A 548 20.42 9.35 -23.39
N SER A 549 19.57 9.64 -24.37
CA SER A 549 19.00 10.98 -24.58
C SER A 549 18.15 11.45 -23.40
N ILE A 550 17.38 10.54 -22.80
CA ILE A 550 16.55 10.77 -21.62
C ILE A 550 17.43 10.94 -20.38
N ILE A 551 18.43 10.06 -20.21
CA ILE A 551 19.37 10.12 -19.09
C ILE A 551 20.10 11.48 -19.06
N SER A 552 20.59 11.94 -20.21
CA SER A 552 21.22 13.25 -20.34
C SER A 552 20.26 14.38 -19.95
N LYS A 553 19.02 14.35 -20.45
CA LYS A 553 18.00 15.35 -20.09
C LYS A 553 17.65 15.35 -18.60
N VAL A 554 17.53 14.18 -17.98
CA VAL A 554 17.27 14.05 -16.54
C VAL A 554 18.45 14.58 -15.71
N GLN A 555 19.69 14.29 -16.12
CA GLN A 555 20.89 14.77 -15.44
C GLN A 555 20.94 16.31 -15.38
N ASP A 556 20.52 16.99 -16.45
CA ASP A 556 20.44 18.46 -16.51
C ASP A 556 19.28 19.03 -15.67
N LEU A 557 18.17 18.30 -15.58
CA LEU A 557 16.95 18.77 -14.91
C LEU A 557 16.93 18.45 -13.41
N ALA A 558 17.41 17.29 -12.99
CA ALA A 558 17.30 16.81 -11.62
C ALA A 558 17.81 17.81 -10.54
N PRO A 559 18.93 18.54 -10.74
CA PRO A 559 19.34 19.59 -9.81
C PRO A 559 18.30 20.72 -9.65
N LYS A 560 17.53 21.04 -10.69
CA LYS A 560 16.45 22.03 -10.67
C LYS A 560 15.24 21.58 -9.83
N PHE A 561 15.10 20.27 -9.61
CA PHE A 561 14.13 19.64 -8.72
C PHE A 561 14.71 19.39 -7.31
N LEU A 562 15.90 19.93 -7.00
CA LEU A 562 16.60 19.70 -5.73
C LEU A 562 16.99 18.24 -5.50
N TRP A 563 17.37 17.54 -6.57
CA TRP A 563 17.93 16.19 -6.49
C TRP A 563 19.45 16.24 -6.65
N GLU A 564 20.13 15.40 -5.87
CA GLU A 564 21.53 15.04 -6.10
C GLU A 564 21.58 13.89 -7.10
N VAL A 565 22.51 13.93 -8.05
CA VAL A 565 22.59 12.95 -9.13
C VAL A 565 23.97 12.31 -9.12
N GLU A 566 24.00 10.99 -9.11
CA GLU A 566 25.20 10.19 -9.28
C GLU A 566 25.01 9.25 -10.48
N THR A 567 25.97 9.28 -11.40
CA THR A 567 25.95 8.44 -12.59
C THR A 567 26.78 7.18 -12.36
N ARG A 568 26.24 6.01 -12.73
CA ARG A 568 26.91 4.71 -12.65
C ARG A 568 26.77 3.95 -13.96
N GLU A 569 27.85 3.36 -14.43
CA GLU A 569 27.79 2.40 -15.53
C GLU A 569 27.43 1.01 -14.98
N LEU A 570 26.33 0.46 -15.45
CA LEU A 570 25.87 -0.89 -15.12
C LEU A 570 25.60 -1.68 -16.40
N GLN A 571 25.26 -2.94 -16.26
CA GLN A 571 24.85 -3.77 -17.40
C GLN A 571 23.33 -3.79 -17.53
N ASP A 572 22.86 -3.78 -18.78
CA ASP A 572 21.47 -4.08 -19.15
C ASP A 572 21.21 -5.60 -19.14
N LYS A 573 19.97 -6.01 -19.42
CA LYS A 573 19.57 -7.43 -19.47
C LYS A 573 20.29 -8.25 -20.55
N TYR A 574 20.93 -7.59 -21.51
CA TYR A 574 21.73 -8.20 -22.59
C TYR A 574 23.24 -8.07 -22.35
N LYS A 575 23.65 -7.70 -21.14
CA LYS A 575 25.05 -7.51 -20.72
C LYS A 575 25.80 -6.39 -21.45
N LYS A 576 25.07 -5.45 -22.07
CA LYS A 576 25.64 -4.24 -22.63
C LYS A 576 25.77 -3.19 -21.54
N ALA A 577 26.82 -2.38 -21.60
CA ALA A 577 26.99 -1.26 -20.68
C ALA A 577 25.89 -0.23 -20.94
N GLU A 578 25.27 0.26 -19.88
CA GLU A 578 24.31 1.36 -19.90
C GLU A 578 24.57 2.30 -18.73
N THR A 579 24.18 3.56 -18.92
CA THR A 579 24.26 4.59 -17.89
C THR A 579 23.01 4.57 -17.03
N VAL A 580 23.20 4.48 -15.71
CA VAL A 580 22.12 4.45 -14.71
C VAL A 580 22.29 5.65 -13.78
N LEU A 581 21.20 6.38 -13.56
CA LEU A 581 21.19 7.49 -12.62
C LEU A 581 20.72 7.00 -11.25
N PHE A 582 21.52 7.34 -10.23
CA PHE A 582 21.16 7.25 -8.82
C PHE A 582 20.93 8.67 -8.32
N CYS A 583 19.66 9.05 -8.26
CA CYS A 583 19.24 10.34 -7.76
C CYS A 583 18.84 10.24 -6.28
N ARG A 584 19.10 11.30 -5.51
CA ARG A 584 18.67 11.41 -4.11
C ARG A 584 18.02 12.76 -3.86
N LYS A 585 16.78 12.77 -3.37
CA LYS A 585 16.08 14.02 -3.06
C LYS A 585 16.73 14.71 -1.87
N LYS A 586 17.11 15.98 -1.99
CA LYS A 586 17.66 16.75 -0.86
C LYS A 586 16.62 16.93 0.24
N PHE A 587 17.09 17.03 1.48
CA PHE A 587 16.23 17.39 2.60
C PHE A 587 16.30 18.90 2.84
N TRP A 588 15.18 19.58 2.61
CA TRP A 588 14.99 21.01 2.76
C TRP A 588 13.67 21.31 3.48
N ALA A 589 13.55 22.51 4.04
CA ALA A 589 12.32 23.00 4.70
C ALA A 589 12.18 24.51 4.47
N ILE A 590 10.95 25.00 4.51
CA ILE A 590 10.66 26.44 4.56
C ILE A 590 10.87 26.89 6.02
N VAL A 591 11.76 27.87 6.23
CA VAL A 591 12.13 28.39 7.57
C VAL A 591 11.40 29.69 7.85
#